data_AF-A0AAN6ZIL0-F1
#
_entry.id   AF-A0AAN6ZIL0-F1
#
_cell.length_a   1.000
_cell.length_b   1.000
_cell.length_c   1.000
_cell.angle_alpha   90.00
_cell.angle_beta   90.00
_cell.angle_gamma   90.00
#
_symmetry.space_group_name_H-M   'P 1'
#
loop_
_entity.id
_entity.type
_entity.pdbx_description
1 polymer ?
#
loop_
_entity_poly.entity_id
_entity_poly.type
_entity_poly.pdbx_seq_one_letter_code
_entity_poly.pdbx_strand_id
1 'polypeptide(L)'
;MERNISAASAQPFYMIAHRVLTVQGVNDALSHGANALEIDMTAWSDGWILYGFYDATSKAYVRIRGNLINEEAINLNGRVEDVAPAFAKGPEARFKKVMSYGYYNLPFQFGNGHEKRYYTCTELRMAARSHEYGKVFGWTTAAGQAYYVDKLLGEAGVDGLIYGFKMTYYYDHENTRAAAGDIISWVRNHPEKRFMAGKGDFPW
;
A
#
# COMPACT_ATOMS: atom_id res chain seq x y z
N MET A 1 -2.13 3.73 40.53
CA MET A 1 -1.43 2.73 39.69
C MET A 1 -1.53 3.23 38.26
N GLU A 2 -0.40 3.67 37.71
CA GLU A 2 -0.29 4.45 36.48
C GLU A 2 -0.65 3.65 35.23
N ARG A 3 -1.39 4.27 34.29
CA ARG A 3 -1.34 3.85 32.88
C ARG A 3 -0.28 4.70 32.19
N ASN A 4 0.86 4.09 31.91
CA ASN A 4 1.91 4.74 31.15
C ASN A 4 2.52 3.74 30.17
N ILE A 5 1.92 3.62 28.98
CA ILE A 5 2.61 3.15 27.78
C ILE A 5 2.19 4.08 26.65
N SER A 6 3.15 4.89 26.21
CA SER A 6 3.08 5.76 25.05
C SER A 6 2.69 4.95 23.81
N ALA A 7 1.48 5.21 23.28
CA ALA A 7 1.01 4.71 21.98
C ALA A 7 1.73 5.35 20.77
N ALA A 8 2.85 6.04 20.99
CA ALA A 8 3.48 6.91 20.00
C ALA A 8 4.56 6.23 19.11
N SER A 9 4.55 4.91 18.91
CA SER A 9 5.55 4.23 18.04
C SER A 9 5.02 3.28 16.98
N ALA A 10 3.74 2.90 17.00
CA ALA A 10 3.17 2.00 16.00
C ALA A 10 2.68 2.79 14.78
N GLN A 11 3.02 2.33 13.57
CA GLN A 11 2.55 2.98 12.33
C GLN A 11 1.21 2.37 11.87
N PRO A 12 0.28 3.18 11.30
CA PRO A 12 -0.96 2.67 10.73
C PRO A 12 -0.70 1.79 9.50
N PHE A 13 -1.50 0.73 9.32
CA PHE A 13 -1.43 -0.17 8.18
C PHE A 13 -2.76 -0.25 7.40
N TYR A 14 -2.67 -0.13 6.07
CA TYR A 14 -3.81 -0.20 5.15
C TYR A 14 -3.88 -1.57 4.44
N MET A 15 -4.93 -2.32 4.76
CA MET A 15 -5.34 -3.55 4.09
C MET A 15 -6.29 -3.18 2.95
N ILE A 16 -5.72 -3.06 1.76
CA ILE A 16 -6.41 -2.55 0.58
C ILE A 16 -7.00 -3.73 -0.21
N ALA A 17 -8.32 -3.89 -0.18
CA ALA A 17 -8.98 -4.91 -0.98
C ALA A 17 -8.90 -4.55 -2.47
N HIS A 18 -8.35 -5.44 -3.28
CA HIS A 18 -8.08 -5.18 -4.70
C HIS A 18 -9.37 -5.20 -5.53
N ARG A 19 -9.53 -4.22 -6.41
CA ARG A 19 -10.51 -4.20 -7.50
C ARG A 19 -11.95 -4.40 -7.04
N VAL A 20 -12.35 -3.64 -6.03
CA VAL A 20 -13.68 -3.71 -5.43
C VAL A 20 -14.65 -2.85 -6.25
N LEU A 21 -15.29 -3.47 -7.25
CA LEU A 21 -16.14 -2.76 -8.23
C LEU A 21 -17.65 -2.88 -7.95
N THR A 22 -18.05 -3.52 -6.85
CA THR A 22 -19.47 -3.75 -6.51
C THR A 22 -19.76 -3.49 -5.04
N VAL A 23 -21.01 -3.14 -4.71
CA VAL A 23 -21.47 -2.95 -3.31
C VAL A 23 -21.28 -4.22 -2.49
N GLN A 24 -21.53 -5.40 -3.06
CA GLN A 24 -21.28 -6.66 -2.36
C GLN A 24 -19.79 -6.85 -2.07
N GLY A 25 -18.91 -6.53 -3.03
CA GLY A 25 -17.47 -6.57 -2.82
C GLY A 25 -16.99 -5.64 -1.70
N VAL A 26 -17.64 -4.48 -1.51
CA VAL A 26 -17.37 -3.59 -0.36
C VAL A 26 -17.73 -4.28 0.94
N ASN A 27 -18.93 -4.86 1.04
CA ASN A 27 -19.38 -5.54 2.26
C ASN A 27 -18.48 -6.73 2.59
N ASP A 28 -18.10 -7.52 1.59
CA ASP A 28 -17.20 -8.67 1.76
C ASP A 28 -15.82 -8.19 2.23
N ALA A 29 -15.25 -7.20 1.56
CA ALA A 29 -13.94 -6.63 1.91
C ALA A 29 -13.92 -6.10 3.36
N LEU A 30 -14.95 -5.35 3.76
CA LEU A 30 -15.10 -4.84 5.13
C LEU A 30 -15.28 -5.99 6.13
N SER A 31 -16.07 -7.01 5.80
CA SER A 31 -16.28 -8.19 6.66
C SER A 31 -14.99 -8.98 6.88
N HIS A 32 -14.06 -8.93 5.91
CA HIS A 32 -12.75 -9.55 5.98
C HIS A 32 -11.72 -8.70 6.72
N GLY A 33 -12.06 -7.47 7.11
CA GLY A 33 -11.18 -6.56 7.83
C GLY A 33 -10.38 -5.60 6.93
N ALA A 34 -10.73 -5.49 5.65
CA ALA A 34 -10.18 -4.43 4.81
C ALA A 34 -10.58 -3.06 5.40
N ASN A 35 -9.62 -2.15 5.45
CA ASN A 35 -9.83 -0.77 5.90
C ASN A 35 -9.54 0.24 4.78
N ALA A 36 -9.22 -0.26 3.59
CA ALA A 36 -9.07 0.49 2.36
C ALA A 36 -9.51 -0.40 1.18
N LEU A 37 -9.90 0.23 0.08
CA LEU A 37 -10.34 -0.44 -1.14
C LEU A 37 -9.56 0.15 -2.31
N GLU A 38 -9.09 -0.69 -3.21
CA GLU A 38 -8.62 -0.29 -4.53
C GLU A 38 -9.79 -0.52 -5.49
N ILE A 39 -10.16 0.53 -6.23
CA ILE A 39 -11.34 0.56 -7.09
C ILE A 39 -10.87 1.11 -8.44
N ASP A 40 -11.10 0.37 -9.53
CA ASP A 40 -10.97 0.91 -10.88
C ASP A 40 -12.11 1.92 -11.11
N MET A 41 -11.83 3.20 -10.92
CA MET A 41 -12.82 4.27 -11.09
C MET A 41 -12.74 4.93 -12.47
N THR A 42 -13.91 5.29 -13.00
CA THR A 42 -14.05 6.47 -13.88
C THR A 42 -14.54 7.61 -13.00
N ALA A 43 -13.70 8.62 -12.77
CA ALA A 43 -13.79 9.49 -11.59
C ALA A 43 -14.93 10.53 -11.61
N TRP A 44 -15.59 10.70 -10.45
CA TRP A 44 -16.24 11.91 -9.90
C TRP A 44 -15.83 12.06 -8.41
N SER A 45 -15.75 13.29 -7.88
CA SER A 45 -14.80 13.74 -6.83
C SER A 45 -15.23 13.67 -5.35
N ASP A 46 -16.02 12.68 -4.92
CA ASP A 46 -16.35 12.54 -3.48
C ASP A 46 -15.49 11.45 -2.81
N GLY A 47 -14.36 11.83 -2.21
CA GLY A 47 -13.52 10.95 -1.37
C GLY A 47 -12.00 11.13 -1.53
N TRP A 48 -11.24 10.33 -0.79
CA TRP A 48 -9.79 10.24 -0.93
C TRP A 48 -9.44 9.46 -2.21
N ILE A 49 -8.67 10.06 -3.12
CA ILE A 49 -8.26 9.43 -4.38
C ILE A 49 -6.73 9.26 -4.46
N LEU A 50 -6.29 8.04 -4.75
CA LEU A 50 -4.89 7.74 -5.07
C LEU A 50 -4.76 7.41 -6.56
N TYR A 51 -4.10 8.30 -7.30
CA TYR A 51 -3.82 8.06 -8.72
C TYR A 51 -2.57 7.21 -8.90
N GLY A 52 -2.72 5.99 -9.40
CA GLY A 52 -1.61 5.08 -9.68
C GLY A 52 -1.02 5.27 -11.08
N PHE A 53 0.31 5.37 -11.18
CA PHE A 53 1.04 5.44 -12.44
C PHE A 53 2.23 4.49 -12.47
N TYR A 54 2.51 3.95 -13.65
CA TYR A 54 3.76 3.23 -13.95
C TYR A 54 4.75 4.08 -14.75
N ASP A 55 4.29 5.21 -15.30
CA ASP A 55 5.06 6.07 -16.18
C ASP A 55 4.87 7.55 -15.82
N ALA A 56 5.93 8.13 -15.27
CA ALA A 56 6.01 9.54 -14.90
C ALA A 56 6.09 10.50 -16.10
N THR A 57 6.12 9.98 -17.32
CA THR A 57 6.07 10.77 -18.56
C THR A 57 4.68 10.78 -19.19
N SER A 58 3.75 9.95 -18.70
CA SER A 58 2.38 9.91 -19.20
C SER A 58 1.69 11.27 -19.08
N LYS A 59 0.88 11.62 -20.09
CA LYS A 59 0.14 12.89 -20.13
C LYS A 59 -0.73 13.08 -18.88
N ALA A 60 -1.35 12.00 -18.41
CA ALA A 60 -2.17 12.00 -17.21
C ALA A 60 -1.35 12.34 -15.95
N TYR A 61 -0.20 11.68 -15.74
CA TYR A 61 0.68 12.01 -14.62
C TYR A 61 1.13 13.48 -14.65
N VAL A 62 1.58 13.95 -15.81
CA VAL A 62 2.05 15.34 -15.98
C VAL A 62 0.94 16.35 -15.68
N ARG A 63 -0.31 16.05 -16.04
CA ARG A 63 -1.46 16.90 -15.74
C ARG A 63 -1.84 16.84 -14.26
N ILE A 64 -1.96 15.65 -13.68
CA ILE A 64 -2.50 15.43 -12.33
C ILE A 64 -1.51 15.91 -11.26
N ARG A 65 -0.20 15.68 -11.43
CA ARG A 65 0.82 16.03 -10.41
C ARG A 65 0.86 17.50 -9.99
N GLY A 66 0.37 18.40 -10.84
CA GLY A 66 0.32 19.84 -10.57
C GLY A 66 -1.04 20.38 -10.13
N ASN A 67 -2.05 19.52 -9.97
CA ASN A 67 -3.45 19.94 -9.74
C ASN A 67 -4.17 19.10 -8.67
N LEU A 68 -3.42 18.45 -7.77
CA LEU A 68 -4.00 17.64 -6.69
C LEU A 68 -4.72 18.53 -5.67
N ILE A 69 -5.96 18.18 -5.33
CA ILE A 69 -6.65 18.73 -4.15
C ILE A 69 -6.23 17.99 -2.88
N ASN A 70 -6.65 18.42 -1.68
CA ASN A 70 -6.17 17.88 -0.39
C ASN A 70 -6.34 16.37 -0.27
N GLU A 71 -7.47 15.85 -0.74
CA GLU A 71 -7.90 14.46 -0.66
C GLU A 71 -7.21 13.56 -1.72
N GLU A 72 -6.36 14.13 -2.56
CA GLU A 72 -5.69 13.43 -3.66
C GLU A 72 -4.20 13.25 -3.44
N ALA A 73 -3.70 12.07 -3.81
CA ALA A 73 -2.28 11.74 -3.86
C ALA A 73 -1.95 10.96 -5.14
N ILE A 74 -0.65 10.78 -5.38
CA ILE A 74 -0.13 10.02 -6.51
C ILE A 74 0.68 8.85 -5.98
N ASN A 75 0.39 7.64 -6.48
CA ASN A 75 1.29 6.51 -6.40
C ASN A 75 2.09 6.39 -7.70
N LEU A 76 3.42 6.35 -7.60
CA LEU A 76 4.28 6.02 -8.73
C LEU A 76 4.99 4.69 -8.48
N ASN A 77 4.76 3.72 -9.35
CA ASN A 77 5.41 2.42 -9.28
C ASN A 77 6.77 2.43 -9.99
N GLY A 78 7.87 2.24 -9.25
CA GLY A 78 9.21 2.26 -9.83
C GLY A 78 10.31 2.10 -8.77
N ARG A 79 11.58 2.05 -9.20
CA ARG A 79 12.72 2.01 -8.26
C ARG A 79 12.92 3.40 -7.64
N VAL A 80 13.53 3.47 -6.45
CA VAL A 80 13.73 4.73 -5.72
C VAL A 80 14.47 5.76 -6.57
N GLU A 81 15.47 5.34 -7.35
CA GLU A 81 16.25 6.24 -8.23
C GLU A 81 15.45 6.81 -9.40
N ASP A 82 14.44 6.09 -9.87
CA ASP A 82 13.62 6.51 -11.01
C ASP A 82 12.47 7.41 -10.53
N VAL A 83 11.92 7.09 -9.35
CA VAL A 83 10.74 7.76 -8.76
C VAL A 83 11.12 9.10 -8.14
N ALA A 84 12.26 9.21 -7.46
CA ALA A 84 12.64 10.45 -6.77
C ALA A 84 12.73 11.68 -7.72
N PRO A 85 13.39 11.59 -8.90
CA PRO A 85 13.41 12.70 -9.86
C PRO A 85 12.03 13.05 -10.44
N ALA A 86 11.11 12.07 -10.53
CA ALA A 86 9.75 12.30 -11.00
C ALA A 86 8.93 13.11 -10.00
N PHE A 87 9.06 12.83 -8.71
CA PHE A 87 8.40 13.59 -7.64
C PHE A 87 9.05 14.94 -7.37
N ALA A 88 10.33 15.14 -7.68
CA ALA A 88 10.96 16.46 -7.65
C ALA A 88 10.26 17.47 -8.60
N LYS A 89 9.51 16.99 -9.59
CA LYS A 89 8.68 17.79 -10.51
C LYS A 89 7.18 17.72 -10.19
N GLY A 90 6.80 17.08 -9.09
CA GLY A 90 5.42 16.80 -8.69
C GLY A 90 4.97 17.67 -7.51
N PRO A 91 4.01 17.21 -6.69
CA PRO A 91 3.52 17.97 -5.55
C PRO A 91 4.64 18.23 -4.54
N GLU A 92 4.68 19.43 -3.93
CA GLU A 92 5.66 19.74 -2.88
C GLU A 92 5.41 18.91 -1.62
N ALA A 93 4.15 18.82 -1.21
CA ALA A 93 3.71 18.14 -0.01
C ALA A 93 4.06 16.64 -0.05
N ARG A 94 4.89 16.20 0.90
CA ARG A 94 5.33 14.80 1.04
C ARG A 94 4.16 13.84 1.08
N PHE A 95 3.12 14.18 1.81
CA PHE A 95 1.98 13.30 2.05
C PHE A 95 1.23 12.92 0.75
N LYS A 96 1.33 13.75 -0.29
CA LYS A 96 0.79 13.47 -1.63
C LYS A 96 1.63 12.51 -2.49
N LYS A 97 2.79 12.08 -2.00
CA LYS A 97 3.75 11.23 -2.70
C LYS A 97 3.68 9.83 -2.11
N VAL A 98 3.07 8.91 -2.84
CA VAL A 98 3.07 7.48 -2.54
C VAL A 98 4.00 6.79 -3.51
N MET A 99 4.80 5.85 -3.02
CA MET A 99 5.65 5.01 -3.85
C MET A 99 5.24 3.55 -3.71
N SER A 100 5.22 2.84 -4.82
CA SER A 100 5.17 1.38 -4.82
C SER A 100 6.27 0.82 -5.70
N TYR A 101 6.56 -0.46 -5.53
CA TYR A 101 7.45 -1.18 -6.42
C TYR A 101 7.20 -2.67 -6.33
N GLY A 102 7.17 -3.36 -7.47
CA GLY A 102 6.89 -4.79 -7.54
C GLY A 102 5.92 -5.15 -8.66
N TYR A 103 5.33 -6.33 -8.53
CA TYR A 103 4.51 -6.96 -9.56
C TYR A 103 3.39 -7.80 -8.93
N TYR A 104 2.28 -8.02 -9.65
CA TYR A 104 1.14 -8.80 -9.13
C TYR A 104 1.50 -10.24 -8.75
N ASN A 105 2.53 -10.82 -9.39
CA ASN A 105 3.09 -12.11 -8.98
C ASN A 105 4.27 -11.88 -8.03
N LEU A 106 3.95 -11.53 -6.78
CA LEU A 106 4.90 -11.06 -5.77
C LEU A 106 6.20 -11.89 -5.60
N PRO A 107 6.22 -13.23 -5.68
CA PRO A 107 7.46 -14.02 -5.61
C PRO A 107 8.49 -13.67 -6.68
N PHE A 108 8.05 -13.20 -7.84
CA PHE A 108 8.93 -12.84 -8.93
C PHE A 108 9.75 -11.61 -8.54
N GLN A 109 11.09 -11.77 -8.53
CA GLN A 109 12.02 -10.68 -8.20
C GLN A 109 11.73 -10.01 -6.84
N PHE A 110 11.28 -10.81 -5.88
CA PHE A 110 10.97 -10.30 -4.55
C PHE A 110 12.21 -9.83 -3.79
N GLY A 111 13.28 -10.64 -3.83
CA GLY A 111 14.49 -10.46 -3.02
C GLY A 111 14.26 -10.76 -1.54
N ASN A 112 15.28 -10.58 -0.71
CA ASN A 112 15.21 -10.79 0.73
C ASN A 112 15.18 -9.48 1.51
N GLY A 113 15.41 -8.34 0.85
CA GLY A 113 15.41 -7.01 1.46
C GLY A 113 16.80 -6.45 1.69
N HIS A 114 17.86 -7.27 1.64
CA HIS A 114 19.24 -6.89 1.90
C HIS A 114 20.08 -6.73 0.63
N GLU A 115 19.49 -6.95 -0.55
CA GLU A 115 20.18 -6.65 -1.79
C GLU A 115 20.50 -5.15 -1.91
N LYS A 116 21.39 -4.82 -2.84
CA LYS A 116 21.72 -3.41 -3.09
C LYS A 116 20.51 -2.65 -3.64
N ARG A 117 19.84 -3.21 -4.66
CA ARG A 117 18.77 -2.56 -5.46
C ARG A 117 17.89 -3.59 -6.17
N TYR A 118 16.93 -3.12 -6.97
CA TYR A 118 16.13 -3.82 -8.00
C TYR A 118 15.05 -4.77 -7.49
N TYR A 119 15.28 -5.45 -6.38
CA TYR A 119 14.31 -6.40 -5.83
C TYR A 119 13.19 -5.69 -5.06
N THR A 120 11.99 -6.25 -5.13
CA THR A 120 10.76 -5.67 -4.55
C THR A 120 10.94 -5.27 -3.09
N CYS A 121 11.36 -6.21 -2.24
CA CYS A 121 11.57 -5.97 -0.81
C CYS A 121 12.62 -4.87 -0.57
N THR A 122 13.70 -4.89 -1.36
CA THR A 122 14.82 -3.96 -1.22
C THR A 122 14.44 -2.52 -1.58
N GLU A 123 13.79 -2.29 -2.73
CA GLU A 123 13.40 -0.94 -3.16
C GLU A 123 12.32 -0.36 -2.23
N LEU A 124 11.36 -1.18 -1.79
CA LEU A 124 10.34 -0.76 -0.81
C LEU A 124 10.97 -0.41 0.54
N ARG A 125 11.95 -1.20 1.01
CA ARG A 125 12.70 -0.89 2.24
C ARG A 125 13.46 0.43 2.14
N MET A 126 14.12 0.66 1.00
CA MET A 126 14.84 1.91 0.75
C MET A 126 13.89 3.11 0.73
N ALA A 127 12.73 2.97 0.09
CA ALA A 127 11.71 4.00 0.05
C ALA A 127 11.15 4.32 1.45
N ALA A 128 10.82 3.30 2.24
CA ALA A 128 10.28 3.50 3.58
C ALA A 128 11.30 4.19 4.51
N ARG A 129 12.59 3.85 4.38
CA ARG A 129 13.68 4.42 5.19
C ARG A 129 14.12 5.82 4.75
N SER A 130 13.83 6.24 3.52
CA SER A 130 14.22 7.57 3.06
C SER A 130 13.38 8.68 3.69
N HIS A 131 12.15 8.36 4.11
CA HIS A 131 11.16 9.33 4.61
C HIS A 131 10.79 10.44 3.61
N GLU A 132 11.07 10.21 2.32
CA GLU A 132 10.76 11.13 1.21
C GLU A 132 9.31 11.00 0.71
N TYR A 133 8.63 9.93 1.12
CA TYR A 133 7.27 9.58 0.69
C TYR A 133 6.30 9.68 1.86
N GLY A 134 5.07 10.08 1.57
CA GLY A 134 3.97 10.06 2.54
C GLY A 134 3.61 8.64 2.94
N LYS A 135 3.62 7.73 1.96
CA LYS A 135 3.39 6.30 2.13
C LYS A 135 4.21 5.47 1.14
N VAL A 136 4.51 4.24 1.52
CA VAL A 136 5.13 3.23 0.66
C VAL A 136 4.26 1.98 0.67
N PHE A 137 3.79 1.54 -0.50
CA PHE A 137 2.89 0.40 -0.63
C PHE A 137 3.52 -0.79 -1.37
N GLY A 138 3.25 -1.99 -0.87
CA GLY A 138 3.62 -3.24 -1.51
C GLY A 138 2.51 -3.81 -2.40
N TRP A 139 2.85 -4.86 -3.13
CA TRP A 139 2.00 -5.51 -4.13
C TRP A 139 1.20 -6.69 -3.59
N THR A 140 0.37 -7.27 -4.46
CA THR A 140 -0.62 -8.30 -4.17
C THR A 140 -0.03 -9.54 -3.48
N THR A 141 -0.36 -9.71 -2.21
CA THR A 141 -0.16 -10.97 -1.48
C THR A 141 -1.38 -11.89 -1.70
N ALA A 142 -1.11 -13.17 -1.99
CA ALA A 142 -2.12 -14.19 -2.21
C ALA A 142 -2.12 -15.22 -1.06
N ALA A 143 -3.05 -16.18 -1.09
CA ALA A 143 -3.12 -17.24 -0.09
C ALA A 143 -1.77 -17.98 0.07
N GLY A 144 -1.36 -18.23 1.32
CA GLY A 144 -0.13 -18.96 1.64
C GLY A 144 1.15 -18.14 1.44
N GLN A 145 1.06 -16.81 1.49
CA GLN A 145 2.18 -15.90 1.27
C GLN A 145 2.61 -15.14 2.53
N ALA A 146 2.32 -15.68 3.72
CA ALA A 146 2.75 -15.17 5.02
C ALA A 146 4.24 -14.77 5.08
N TYR A 147 5.13 -15.51 4.41
CA TYR A 147 6.55 -15.14 4.30
C TYR A 147 6.76 -13.75 3.69
N TYR A 148 6.03 -13.44 2.61
CA TYR A 148 6.13 -12.16 1.92
C TYR A 148 5.48 -11.05 2.73
N VAL A 149 4.38 -11.35 3.42
CA VAL A 149 3.75 -10.43 4.38
C VAL A 149 4.74 -10.04 5.47
N ASP A 150 5.42 -11.02 6.08
CA ASP A 150 6.42 -10.77 7.13
C ASP A 150 7.57 -9.89 6.62
N LYS A 151 8.10 -10.19 5.43
CA LYS A 151 9.15 -9.39 4.82
C LYS A 151 8.70 -7.97 4.50
N LEU A 152 7.51 -7.79 3.94
CA LEU A 152 7.02 -6.46 3.57
C LEU A 152 6.67 -5.60 4.79
N LEU A 153 5.96 -6.15 5.76
CA LEU A 153 5.53 -5.41 6.95
C LEU A 153 6.65 -5.27 7.99
N GLY A 154 7.41 -6.34 8.20
CA GLY A 154 8.43 -6.42 9.24
C GLY A 154 9.79 -5.87 8.84
N GLU A 155 10.20 -6.06 7.58
CA GLU A 155 11.55 -5.70 7.14
C GLU A 155 11.58 -4.51 6.17
N ALA A 156 10.76 -4.54 5.12
CA ALA A 156 10.63 -3.42 4.21
C ALA A 156 9.94 -2.23 4.88
N GLY A 157 8.99 -2.50 5.78
CA GLY A 157 8.29 -1.48 6.54
C GLY A 157 7.31 -0.69 5.68
N VAL A 158 6.63 -1.36 4.74
CA VAL A 158 5.56 -0.72 3.96
C VAL A 158 4.39 -0.28 4.85
N ASP A 159 3.63 0.72 4.39
CA ASP A 159 2.45 1.26 5.06
C ASP A 159 1.15 0.57 4.62
N GLY A 160 1.19 -0.22 3.55
CA GLY A 160 0.01 -0.86 2.99
C GLY A 160 0.36 -1.98 2.02
N LEU A 161 -0.55 -2.94 1.90
CA LEU A 161 -0.44 -4.08 0.99
C LEU A 161 -1.75 -4.28 0.23
N ILE A 162 -1.60 -4.56 -1.06
CA ILE A 162 -2.67 -5.14 -1.86
C ILE A 162 -2.74 -6.64 -1.50
N TYR A 163 -3.94 -7.23 -1.42
CA TYR A 163 -4.12 -8.66 -1.18
C TYR A 163 -5.27 -9.25 -1.99
N GLY A 164 -5.27 -10.58 -2.11
CA GLY A 164 -6.35 -11.36 -2.73
C GLY A 164 -5.88 -12.15 -3.95
N PHE A 165 -6.68 -12.14 -5.01
CA PHE A 165 -6.33 -12.83 -6.25
C PHE A 165 -5.32 -12.03 -7.07
N LYS A 166 -4.42 -12.74 -7.75
CA LYS A 166 -3.36 -12.15 -8.59
C LYS A 166 -3.86 -11.63 -9.94
N MET A 167 -4.86 -12.30 -10.53
CA MET A 167 -5.25 -12.09 -11.93
C MET A 167 -6.75 -11.85 -12.15
N THR A 168 -7.57 -12.03 -11.12
CA THR A 168 -9.03 -11.83 -11.22
C THR A 168 -9.51 -10.82 -10.18
N TYR A 169 -10.73 -10.32 -10.36
CA TYR A 169 -11.38 -9.42 -9.42
C TYR A 169 -11.65 -10.10 -8.08
N TYR A 170 -11.79 -9.29 -7.04
CA TYR A 170 -12.04 -9.77 -5.70
C TYR A 170 -13.49 -10.26 -5.54
N TYR A 171 -13.65 -11.38 -4.87
CA TYR A 171 -14.92 -11.89 -4.37
C TYR A 171 -14.64 -12.74 -3.13
N ASP A 172 -15.68 -12.99 -2.33
CA ASP A 172 -15.54 -13.85 -1.16
C ASP A 172 -15.17 -15.28 -1.57
N HIS A 173 -14.01 -15.74 -1.10
CA HIS A 173 -13.42 -17.02 -1.43
C HIS A 173 -12.43 -17.45 -0.34
N GLU A 174 -12.20 -18.75 -0.18
CA GLU A 174 -11.23 -19.27 0.79
C GLU A 174 -9.83 -18.65 0.63
N ASN A 175 -9.37 -18.47 -0.60
CA ASN A 175 -8.07 -17.87 -0.90
C ASN A 175 -7.99 -16.37 -0.57
N THR A 176 -9.08 -15.59 -0.75
CA THR A 176 -9.07 -14.17 -0.40
C THR A 176 -9.13 -13.98 1.11
N ARG A 177 -9.86 -14.84 1.83
CA ARG A 177 -9.82 -14.92 3.30
C ARG A 177 -8.48 -15.39 3.85
N ALA A 178 -7.83 -16.37 3.22
CA ALA A 178 -6.51 -16.84 3.63
C ALA A 178 -5.43 -15.75 3.44
N ALA A 179 -5.44 -15.05 2.29
CA ALA A 179 -4.53 -13.92 2.06
C ALA A 179 -4.73 -12.80 3.08
N ALA A 180 -5.98 -12.45 3.40
CA ALA A 180 -6.30 -11.52 4.49
C ALA A 180 -5.80 -12.04 5.85
N GLY A 181 -6.01 -13.32 6.12
CA GLY A 181 -5.63 -13.99 7.36
C GLY A 181 -4.13 -13.91 7.64
N ASP A 182 -3.28 -14.04 6.61
CA ASP A 182 -1.82 -13.88 6.74
C ASP A 182 -1.46 -12.48 7.27
N ILE A 183 -2.10 -11.44 6.74
CA ILE A 183 -1.87 -10.03 7.13
C ILE A 183 -2.42 -9.75 8.53
N ILE A 184 -3.68 -10.11 8.79
CA ILE A 184 -4.36 -9.86 10.07
C ILE A 184 -3.63 -10.57 11.20
N SER A 185 -3.22 -11.82 10.98
CA SER A 185 -2.45 -12.58 11.96
C SER A 185 -1.10 -11.94 12.22
N TRP A 186 -0.41 -11.48 11.18
CA TRP A 186 0.87 -10.80 11.34
C TRP A 186 0.74 -9.52 12.17
N VAL A 187 -0.23 -8.64 11.86
CA VAL A 187 -0.47 -7.38 12.58
C VAL A 187 -0.85 -7.65 14.04
N ARG A 188 -1.74 -8.62 14.28
CA ARG A 188 -2.15 -9.00 15.64
C ARG A 188 -0.98 -9.54 16.47
N ASN A 189 -0.03 -10.24 15.84
CA ASN A 189 1.13 -10.81 16.50
C ASN A 189 2.29 -9.81 16.66
N HIS A 190 2.21 -8.63 16.03
CA HIS A 190 3.22 -7.56 16.11
C HIS A 190 2.58 -6.19 16.41
N PRO A 191 1.78 -6.06 17.48
CA PRO A 191 1.06 -4.84 17.81
C PRO A 191 1.98 -3.64 18.09
N GLU A 192 3.25 -3.90 18.42
CA GLU A 192 4.28 -2.88 18.61
C GLU A 192 4.77 -2.24 17.30
N LYS A 193 4.56 -2.92 16.15
CA LYS A 193 5.03 -2.46 14.83
C LYS A 193 3.94 -1.80 14.00
N ARG A 194 2.74 -2.39 14.01
CA ARG A 194 1.62 -2.02 13.12
C ARG A 194 0.27 -2.22 13.80
N PHE A 195 -0.72 -1.43 13.38
CA PHE A 195 -2.13 -1.65 13.69
C PHE A 195 -2.98 -1.44 12.45
N MET A 196 -4.17 -2.05 12.41
CA MET A 196 -5.14 -1.86 11.34
C MET A 196 -5.69 -0.43 11.37
N ALA A 197 -5.42 0.37 10.34
CA ALA A 197 -5.97 1.72 10.20
C ALA A 197 -7.51 1.74 10.31
N GLY A 198 -8.05 2.80 10.90
CA GLY A 198 -9.47 3.04 11.07
C GLY A 198 -9.91 4.42 10.56
N LYS A 199 -11.13 4.85 10.91
CA LYS A 199 -11.73 6.12 10.41
C LYS A 199 -10.96 7.39 10.79
N GLY A 200 -10.11 7.34 11.81
CA GLY A 200 -9.30 8.48 12.26
C GLY A 200 -7.94 8.59 11.57
N ASP A 201 -7.55 7.57 10.80
CA ASP A 201 -6.27 7.52 10.11
C ASP A 201 -6.42 8.06 8.68
N PHE A 202 -5.61 9.07 8.35
CA PHE A 202 -5.60 9.64 7.00
C PHE A 202 -4.72 8.79 6.08
N PRO A 203 -5.23 8.38 4.91
CA PRO A 203 -4.50 7.51 4.00
C PRO A 203 -3.30 8.25 3.36
N TRP A 204 -3.40 9.56 3.19
CA TRP A 204 -2.33 10.51 2.86
C TRP A 204 -2.69 11.90 3.38
#